data_AF-A0A363T2P6-F1
#
_entry.id   AF-A0A363T2P6-F1
#
_cell.length_a   1.000
_cell.length_b   1.000
_cell.length_c   1.000
_cell.angle_alpha   90.00
_cell.angle_beta   90.00
_cell.angle_gamma   90.00
#
_symmetry.space_group_name_H-M   'P 1'
#
loop_
_entity.id
_entity.type
_entity.pdbx_description
1 polymer ?
#
loop_
_entity_poly.entity_id
_entity_poly.type
_entity_poly.pdbx_seq_one_letter_code
_entity_poly.pdbx_strand_id
1 'polypeptide(L)'
;MLVVAIGLIIFITSHAQANSPAAGEDTLPAASPDWALAESISAGPQLAVTPPPPAEDTCLSCHILGQNKGLWTPLGRWILFGGLGLVFVFGVYRSASTWVTRSPWKPFSQRAVGWVDERYQVSEPLTKVLKKPVPKYALRWFYCLGGITAFLFVVQGITGILLAFYYKPTPEAAYASIQYIETQVYFGSSIRAIHHWCANAMIVVCVAHMLRVFIMGAYKRPRELNWVSGVLLLILTLVFGFTGYLLPWDQRAFWATTVGSEIAGAIPAIGNLALVYLRVGWNVTGETLSRFYGLHVIVVPLATVAFMFAHFLMIRRQGIAKPL
;
A
#
# COMPACT_ATOMS: atom_id res chain seq x y z
N MET A 1 1.86 18.60 4.12
CA MET A 1 2.08 18.46 2.66
C MET A 1 0.80 18.30 1.84
N LEU A 2 -0.30 17.74 2.38
CA LEU A 2 -1.57 17.60 1.62
C LEU A 2 -2.35 18.93 1.45
N VAL A 3 -2.17 19.91 2.34
CA VAL A 3 -2.91 21.19 2.31
C VAL A 3 -2.35 22.18 1.27
N VAL A 4 -1.06 22.09 0.96
CA VAL A 4 -0.41 22.96 -0.05
C VAL A 4 -0.76 22.54 -1.49
N ALA A 5 -1.00 21.24 -1.71
CA ALA A 5 -1.35 20.70 -3.02
C ALA A 5 -2.80 21.03 -3.45
N ILE A 6 -3.73 21.16 -2.50
CA ILE A 6 -5.13 21.49 -2.78
C ILE A 6 -5.28 22.99 -3.12
N GLY A 7 -4.50 23.86 -2.45
CA GLY A 7 -4.51 25.30 -2.74
C GLY A 7 -4.02 25.66 -4.14
N LEU A 8 -3.05 24.91 -4.68
CA LEU A 8 -2.48 25.16 -6.01
C LEU A 8 -3.47 24.79 -7.14
N ILE A 9 -4.32 23.79 -6.92
CA ILE A 9 -5.29 23.32 -7.93
C ILE A 9 -6.47 24.31 -8.06
N ILE A 10 -6.92 24.90 -6.95
CA ILE A 10 -8.03 25.88 -6.96
C ILE A 10 -7.61 27.19 -7.65
N PHE A 11 -6.35 27.61 -7.51
CA PHE A 11 -5.83 28.82 -8.15
C PHE A 11 -5.68 28.69 -9.68
N ILE A 12 -5.42 27.46 -10.17
CA ILE A 12 -5.27 27.21 -11.61
C ILE A 12 -6.64 27.13 -12.30
N THR A 13 -7.68 26.63 -11.63
CA THR A 13 -9.03 26.53 -12.22
C THR A 13 -9.77 27.87 -12.28
N SER A 14 -9.49 28.81 -11.37
CA SER A 14 -10.15 30.12 -11.38
C SER A 14 -9.61 31.07 -12.47
N HIS A 15 -8.39 30.82 -12.98
CA HIS A 15 -7.81 31.61 -14.07
C HIS A 15 -8.28 31.17 -15.47
N ALA A 16 -8.88 30.00 -15.60
CA ALA A 16 -9.32 29.46 -16.89
C ALA A 16 -10.72 29.90 -17.33
N GLN A 17 -11.54 30.46 -16.43
CA GLN A 17 -12.92 30.90 -16.73
C GLN A 17 -13.04 32.38 -17.15
N ALA A 18 -11.93 33.13 -17.21
CA ALA A 18 -11.98 34.57 -17.50
C ALA A 18 -11.92 34.93 -19.00
N ASN A 19 -11.71 33.97 -19.91
CA ASN A 19 -11.53 34.26 -21.35
C ASN A 19 -12.41 33.37 -22.23
N SER A 20 -13.71 33.65 -22.31
CA SER A 20 -14.56 33.15 -23.39
C SER A 20 -15.41 34.30 -23.94
N PRO A 21 -15.35 34.59 -25.25
CA PRO A 21 -16.09 35.70 -25.85
C PRO A 21 -17.58 35.37 -25.97
N ALA A 22 -18.40 36.38 -25.75
CA ALA A 22 -19.85 36.34 -25.89
C ALA A 22 -20.28 36.29 -27.36
N ALA A 23 -21.20 35.38 -27.67
CA ALA A 23 -22.09 35.39 -28.84
C ALA A 23 -23.44 34.91 -28.31
N GLY A 24 -24.57 35.58 -28.48
CA GLY A 24 -25.08 36.36 -29.60
C GLY A 24 -26.54 35.94 -29.69
N GLU A 25 -27.44 36.83 -29.26
CA GLU A 25 -28.85 36.61 -29.03
C GLU A 25 -29.64 36.82 -30.33
N ASP A 26 -30.27 35.76 -30.86
CA ASP A 26 -31.24 35.87 -31.96
C ASP A 26 -32.63 35.43 -31.48
N THR A 27 -33.53 36.41 -31.46
CA THR A 27 -34.92 36.33 -31.04
C THR A 27 -35.80 36.00 -32.24
N LEU A 28 -36.71 35.02 -32.11
CA LEU A 28 -37.77 34.75 -33.08
C LEU A 28 -39.13 35.05 -32.44
N PRO A 29 -39.98 35.91 -33.03
CA PRO A 29 -41.36 36.05 -32.60
C PRO A 29 -42.28 35.06 -33.32
N ALA A 30 -43.35 34.68 -32.62
CA ALA A 30 -44.44 33.83 -33.09
C ALA A 30 -45.30 34.52 -34.16
N ALA A 31 -45.77 33.77 -35.17
CA ALA A 31 -46.87 34.16 -36.04
C ALA A 31 -47.65 32.94 -36.57
N SER A 32 -48.96 33.14 -36.69
CA SER A 32 -50.11 32.25 -36.88
C SER A 32 -50.30 31.65 -38.29
N PRO A 33 -51.25 30.70 -38.50
CA PRO A 33 -51.42 30.00 -39.78
C PRO A 33 -52.41 30.72 -40.71
N ASP A 34 -52.08 30.87 -41.99
CA ASP A 34 -53.04 31.32 -43.01
C ASP A 34 -53.08 30.41 -44.25
N TRP A 35 -54.31 30.14 -44.66
CA TRP A 35 -54.86 28.98 -45.38
C TRP A 35 -55.19 29.32 -46.84
N ALA A 36 -54.38 30.18 -47.49
CA ALA A 36 -54.76 30.88 -48.71
C ALA A 36 -54.05 30.39 -50.00
N LEU A 37 -53.85 29.09 -50.19
CA LEU A 37 -53.44 28.52 -51.49
C LEU A 37 -54.24 27.26 -51.89
N ALA A 38 -55.38 27.02 -51.24
CA ALA A 38 -56.28 25.90 -51.49
C ALA A 38 -57.36 26.17 -52.58
N GLU A 39 -57.19 27.19 -53.41
CA GLU A 39 -58.13 27.53 -54.49
C GLU A 39 -57.37 27.88 -55.76
N SER A 40 -57.36 26.99 -56.76
CA SER A 40 -57.32 27.40 -58.18
C SER A 40 -57.33 26.26 -59.22
N ILE A 41 -57.40 24.98 -58.86
CA ILE A 41 -57.45 23.93 -59.90
C ILE A 41 -58.58 22.91 -59.63
N SER A 42 -59.81 23.42 -59.65
CA SER A 42 -61.02 22.61 -59.78
C SER A 42 -62.06 23.34 -60.64
N ALA A 43 -61.95 23.26 -61.98
CA ALA A 43 -63.08 23.51 -62.90
C ALA A 43 -62.71 23.15 -64.36
N GLY A 44 -63.38 22.13 -64.91
CA GLY A 44 -63.39 21.80 -66.36
C GLY A 44 -63.68 20.31 -66.61
N PRO A 45 -64.41 19.94 -67.68
CA PRO A 45 -65.74 19.32 -67.59
C PRO A 45 -65.77 17.78 -67.69
N GLN A 46 -66.83 17.20 -67.11
CA GLN A 46 -67.17 15.79 -67.15
C GLN A 46 -67.57 15.34 -68.57
N LEU A 47 -66.80 14.43 -69.15
CA LEU A 47 -67.17 13.65 -70.33
C LEU A 47 -67.42 12.20 -69.89
N ALA A 48 -68.68 11.78 -69.96
CA ALA A 48 -69.08 10.39 -69.80
C ALA A 48 -68.69 9.60 -71.07
N VAL A 49 -67.79 8.62 -70.94
CA VAL A 49 -67.55 7.61 -71.97
C VAL A 49 -67.33 6.27 -71.26
N THR A 50 -68.20 5.32 -71.61
CA THR A 50 -68.17 3.89 -71.26
C THR A 50 -66.79 3.26 -71.43
N PRO A 51 -66.40 2.24 -70.63
CA PRO A 51 -65.08 1.61 -70.78
C PRO A 51 -64.92 1.00 -72.18
N PRO A 52 -63.87 1.34 -72.93
CA PRO A 52 -63.48 0.55 -74.11
C PRO A 52 -62.93 -0.81 -73.65
N PRO A 53 -63.09 -1.87 -74.47
CA PRO A 53 -62.56 -3.20 -74.16
C PRO A 53 -61.02 -3.16 -74.00
N PRO A 54 -60.41 -4.05 -73.19
CA PRO A 54 -58.98 -4.03 -72.96
C PRO A 54 -58.24 -4.27 -74.29
N ALA A 55 -57.58 -3.24 -74.79
CA ALA A 55 -56.77 -3.31 -76.01
C ALA A 55 -55.29 -3.11 -75.64
N GLU A 56 -54.61 -4.25 -75.56
CA GLU A 56 -53.18 -4.54 -75.71
C GLU A 56 -52.14 -3.81 -74.83
N ASP A 57 -51.39 -4.64 -74.10
CA ASP A 57 -50.26 -4.31 -73.23
C ASP A 57 -49.09 -3.64 -73.97
N THR A 58 -49.03 -2.32 -73.99
CA THR A 58 -47.93 -1.58 -74.64
C THR A 58 -46.67 -1.44 -73.79
N CYS A 59 -46.22 -2.48 -73.09
CA CYS A 59 -44.86 -2.43 -72.51
C CYS A 59 -44.15 -3.78 -72.28
N LEU A 60 -44.74 -4.92 -72.62
CA LEU A 60 -44.00 -6.19 -72.53
C LEU A 60 -43.17 -6.47 -73.80
N SER A 61 -43.65 -6.07 -74.97
CA SER A 61 -42.89 -6.21 -76.24
C SER A 61 -41.63 -5.34 -76.30
N CYS A 62 -41.59 -4.20 -75.60
CA CYS A 62 -40.39 -3.35 -75.56
C CYS A 62 -39.24 -3.97 -74.73
N HIS A 63 -39.54 -4.84 -73.76
CA HIS A 63 -38.52 -5.52 -72.95
C HIS A 63 -37.82 -6.67 -73.71
N ILE A 64 -38.50 -7.29 -74.67
CA ILE A 64 -37.96 -8.45 -75.42
C ILE A 64 -37.01 -7.99 -76.53
N LEU A 65 -37.17 -6.78 -77.07
CA LEU A 65 -36.40 -6.28 -78.21
C LEU A 65 -35.00 -5.73 -77.87
N GLY A 66 -34.53 -5.87 -76.62
CA GLY A 66 -33.09 -5.77 -76.32
C GLY A 66 -32.40 -4.45 -76.69
N GLN A 67 -33.13 -3.34 -76.79
CA GLN A 67 -32.54 -2.01 -76.99
C GLN A 67 -32.17 -1.40 -75.63
N ASN A 68 -31.06 -1.87 -75.06
CA ASN A 68 -30.48 -1.30 -73.86
C ASN A 68 -29.15 -0.63 -74.22
N LYS A 69 -28.92 0.63 -73.85
CA LYS A 69 -27.58 1.26 -73.96
C LYS A 69 -27.21 2.16 -72.77
N GLY A 70 -27.63 1.81 -71.55
CA GLY A 70 -26.99 2.32 -70.34
C GLY A 70 -25.89 1.35 -69.89
N LEU A 71 -24.62 1.69 -70.10
CA LEU A 71 -23.40 0.91 -69.79
C LEU A 71 -23.21 0.57 -68.28
N TRP A 72 -24.17 0.93 -67.43
CA TRP A 72 -24.26 0.52 -66.04
C TRP A 72 -25.27 -0.61 -65.92
N THR A 73 -24.81 -1.84 -66.21
CA THR A 73 -25.60 -3.04 -65.93
C THR A 73 -26.03 -3.05 -64.46
N PRO A 74 -27.20 -3.61 -64.11
CA PRO A 74 -27.58 -3.82 -62.71
C PRO A 74 -26.44 -4.53 -61.95
N LEU A 75 -25.81 -5.53 -62.57
CA LEU A 75 -24.71 -6.29 -61.99
C LEU A 75 -23.51 -5.41 -61.58
N GLY A 76 -23.11 -4.43 -62.39
CA GLY A 76 -21.97 -3.55 -62.06
C GLY A 76 -22.22 -2.69 -60.81
N ARG A 77 -23.44 -2.15 -60.66
CA ARG A 77 -23.83 -1.40 -59.45
C ARG A 77 -23.90 -2.33 -58.23
N TRP A 78 -24.49 -3.53 -58.37
CA TRP A 78 -24.57 -4.50 -57.27
C TRP A 78 -23.19 -5.00 -56.80
N ILE A 79 -22.21 -5.15 -57.70
CA ILE A 79 -20.84 -5.55 -57.32
C ILE A 79 -20.11 -4.40 -56.60
N LEU A 80 -20.24 -3.16 -57.07
CA LEU A 80 -19.58 -2.00 -56.43
C LEU A 80 -20.20 -1.69 -55.06
N PHE A 81 -21.53 -1.62 -54.97
CA PHE A 81 -22.24 -1.41 -53.70
C PHE A 81 -22.14 -2.62 -52.76
N GLY A 82 -22.19 -3.85 -53.30
CA GLY A 82 -22.03 -5.07 -52.51
C GLY A 82 -20.59 -5.27 -51.99
N GLY A 83 -19.60 -4.98 -52.83
CA GLY A 83 -18.18 -5.03 -52.46
C GLY A 83 -17.81 -3.96 -51.42
N LEU A 84 -18.23 -2.71 -51.63
CA LEU A 84 -18.05 -1.64 -50.65
C LEU A 84 -18.83 -1.93 -49.35
N GLY A 85 -20.02 -2.50 -49.45
CA GLY A 85 -20.83 -2.92 -48.30
C GLY A 85 -20.15 -4.01 -47.46
N LEU A 86 -19.56 -5.03 -48.09
CA LEU A 86 -18.80 -6.07 -47.38
C LEU A 86 -17.57 -5.52 -46.67
N VAL A 87 -16.83 -4.61 -47.32
CA VAL A 87 -15.66 -3.94 -46.69
C VAL A 87 -16.10 -3.07 -45.52
N PHE A 88 -17.23 -2.36 -45.63
CA PHE A 88 -17.79 -1.57 -44.54
C PHE A 88 -18.25 -2.45 -43.37
N VAL A 89 -18.99 -3.52 -43.64
CA VAL A 89 -19.43 -4.49 -42.61
C VAL A 89 -18.24 -5.16 -41.93
N PHE A 90 -17.22 -5.55 -42.69
CA PHE A 90 -15.98 -6.10 -42.13
C PHE A 90 -15.22 -5.07 -41.29
N GLY A 91 -15.17 -3.81 -41.75
CA GLY A 91 -14.59 -2.70 -41.01
C GLY A 91 -15.31 -2.46 -39.69
N VAL A 92 -16.64 -2.38 -39.70
CA VAL A 92 -17.48 -2.23 -38.50
C VAL A 92 -17.33 -3.44 -37.58
N TYR A 93 -17.32 -4.66 -38.11
CA TYR A 93 -17.09 -5.88 -37.33
C TYR A 93 -15.72 -5.86 -36.65
N ARG A 94 -14.66 -5.51 -37.38
CA ARG A 94 -13.29 -5.44 -36.84
C ARG A 94 -13.16 -4.33 -35.80
N SER A 95 -13.73 -3.15 -36.04
CA SER A 95 -13.78 -2.07 -35.07
C SER A 95 -14.54 -2.51 -33.82
N ALA A 96 -15.77 -3.04 -33.94
CA ALA A 96 -16.55 -3.57 -32.83
C ALA A 96 -15.78 -4.66 -32.05
N SER A 97 -15.10 -5.56 -32.77
CA SER A 97 -14.22 -6.57 -32.18
C SER A 97 -13.14 -5.94 -31.29
N THR A 98 -12.48 -4.85 -31.71
CA THR A 98 -11.46 -4.18 -30.88
C THR A 98 -12.04 -3.56 -29.60
N TRP A 99 -13.31 -3.14 -29.61
CA TRP A 99 -13.99 -2.64 -28.41
C TRP A 99 -14.35 -3.76 -27.44
N VAL A 100 -14.71 -4.94 -27.96
CA VAL A 100 -15.09 -6.11 -27.16
C VAL A 100 -13.87 -6.85 -26.59
N THR A 101 -12.75 -6.89 -27.31
CA THR A 101 -11.53 -7.61 -26.89
C THR A 101 -10.52 -6.72 -26.14
N ARG A 102 -10.81 -5.43 -25.96
CA ARG A 102 -9.93 -4.53 -25.21
C ARG A 102 -9.87 -5.00 -23.76
N SER A 103 -8.73 -5.53 -23.35
CA SER A 103 -8.47 -5.77 -21.93
C SER A 103 -8.59 -4.44 -21.18
N PRO A 104 -9.33 -4.37 -20.06
CA PRO A 104 -9.41 -3.14 -19.27
C PRO A 104 -8.00 -2.69 -18.90
N TRP A 105 -7.72 -1.39 -19.03
CA TRP A 105 -6.43 -0.83 -18.63
C TRP A 105 -6.26 -1.06 -17.12
N LYS A 106 -5.29 -1.91 -16.77
CA LYS A 106 -4.91 -2.13 -15.37
C LYS A 106 -3.84 -1.11 -15.00
N PRO A 107 -3.97 -0.39 -13.86
CA PRO A 107 -2.93 0.51 -13.39
C PRO A 107 -1.61 -0.25 -13.22
N PHE A 108 -0.50 0.46 -13.35
CA PHE A 108 0.84 -0.14 -13.27
C PHE A 108 1.03 -1.00 -12.01
N SER A 109 0.48 -0.57 -10.87
CA SER A 109 0.52 -1.33 -9.61
C SER A 109 -0.13 -2.72 -9.73
N GLN A 110 -1.32 -2.83 -10.33
CA GLN A 110 -1.99 -4.12 -10.51
C GLN A 110 -1.26 -5.02 -11.50
N ARG A 111 -0.63 -4.44 -12.53
CA ARG A 111 0.20 -5.20 -13.47
C ARG A 111 1.46 -5.73 -12.80
N ALA A 112 2.14 -4.91 -12.01
CA ALA A 112 3.31 -5.31 -11.26
C ALA A 112 2.98 -6.40 -10.22
N VAL A 113 1.89 -6.22 -9.46
CA VAL A 113 1.42 -7.23 -8.50
C VAL A 113 1.07 -8.54 -9.22
N GLY A 114 0.33 -8.48 -10.33
CA GLY A 114 0.00 -9.67 -11.12
C GLY A 114 1.23 -10.39 -11.66
N TRP A 115 2.24 -9.65 -12.15
CA TRP A 115 3.49 -10.21 -12.66
C TRP A 115 4.33 -10.90 -11.58
N VAL A 116 4.36 -10.33 -10.37
CA VAL A 116 5.04 -10.93 -9.20
C VAL A 116 4.28 -12.16 -8.74
N ASP A 117 2.95 -12.06 -8.66
CA ASP A 117 2.11 -13.14 -8.18
C ASP A 117 2.12 -14.37 -9.10
N GLU A 118 2.16 -14.14 -10.41
CA GLU A 118 2.31 -15.20 -11.41
C GLU A 118 3.62 -16.00 -11.22
N ARG A 119 4.71 -15.35 -10.78
CA ARG A 119 6.03 -16.00 -10.61
C ARG A 119 6.22 -16.63 -9.24
N TYR A 120 5.80 -15.93 -8.20
CA TYR A 120 6.16 -16.26 -6.82
C TYR A 120 4.96 -16.69 -5.97
N GLN A 121 3.73 -16.64 -6.52
CA GLN A 121 2.49 -17.07 -5.86
C GLN A 121 2.35 -16.52 -4.42
N VAL A 122 2.69 -15.25 -4.24
CA VAL A 122 2.79 -14.61 -2.91
C VAL A 122 1.41 -14.20 -2.38
N SER A 123 0.44 -13.99 -3.26
CA SER A 123 -0.89 -13.51 -2.88
C SER A 123 -1.62 -14.49 -1.97
N GLU A 124 -1.53 -15.80 -2.24
CA GLU A 124 -2.22 -16.83 -1.46
C GLU A 124 -1.74 -16.89 0.01
N PRO A 125 -0.43 -17.06 0.32
CA PRO A 125 0.05 -17.06 1.69
C PRO A 125 -0.20 -15.71 2.36
N LEU A 126 -0.03 -14.59 1.66
CA LEU A 126 -0.27 -13.25 2.22
C LEU A 126 -1.74 -13.05 2.58
N THR A 127 -2.67 -13.45 1.71
CA THR A 127 -4.11 -13.31 1.92
C THR A 127 -4.57 -14.17 3.10
N LYS A 128 -4.01 -15.39 3.22
CA LYS A 128 -4.23 -16.27 4.37
C LYS A 128 -3.67 -15.67 5.66
N VAL A 129 -2.57 -14.93 5.57
CA VAL A 129 -1.97 -14.20 6.70
C VAL A 129 -2.89 -13.05 7.14
N LEU A 130 -3.35 -12.22 6.22
CA LEU A 130 -4.12 -11.00 6.48
C LEU A 130 -5.58 -11.25 6.88
N LYS A 131 -6.24 -12.27 6.31
CA LYS A 131 -7.68 -12.53 6.53
C LYS A 131 -8.01 -13.31 7.81
N LYS A 132 -7.05 -13.54 8.71
CA LYS A 132 -7.34 -14.30 9.95
C LYS A 132 -8.29 -13.49 10.83
N PRO A 133 -9.46 -14.03 11.21
CA PRO A 133 -10.39 -13.30 12.05
C PRO A 133 -9.79 -13.10 13.45
N VAL A 134 -9.89 -11.87 13.95
CA VAL A 134 -9.54 -11.53 15.33
C VAL A 134 -10.80 -11.66 16.20
N PRO A 135 -10.76 -12.45 17.29
CA PRO A 135 -11.90 -12.57 18.20
C PRO A 135 -12.29 -11.20 18.80
N LYS A 136 -13.60 -10.92 18.96
CA LYS A 136 -14.09 -9.63 19.48
C LYS A 136 -13.48 -9.24 20.83
N TYR A 137 -13.27 -10.21 21.72
CA TYR A 137 -12.66 -9.94 23.04
C TYR A 137 -11.21 -9.47 22.96
N ALA A 138 -10.49 -9.78 21.88
CA ALA A 138 -9.10 -9.40 21.66
C ALA A 138 -8.96 -7.97 21.10
N LEU A 139 -10.07 -7.27 20.85
CA LEU A 139 -10.07 -5.87 20.43
C LEU A 139 -9.91 -4.89 21.60
N ARG A 140 -9.91 -5.39 22.85
CA ARG A 140 -9.71 -4.54 24.04
C ARG A 140 -8.25 -4.04 24.07
N TRP A 141 -8.05 -2.79 24.46
CA TRP A 141 -6.74 -2.11 24.37
C TRP A 141 -5.58 -2.87 25.03
N PHE A 142 -5.82 -3.57 26.16
CA PHE A 142 -4.78 -4.30 26.88
C PHE A 142 -4.31 -5.58 26.15
N TYR A 143 -5.01 -6.05 25.11
CA TYR A 143 -4.50 -7.08 24.20
C TYR A 143 -3.45 -6.51 23.22
N CYS A 144 -3.40 -5.18 23.05
CA CYS A 144 -2.45 -4.52 22.16
C CYS A 144 -1.06 -4.34 22.78
N LEU A 145 -0.88 -4.57 24.09
CA LEU A 145 0.40 -4.35 24.80
C LEU A 145 1.58 -5.08 24.15
N GLY A 146 1.38 -6.33 23.71
CA GLY A 146 2.42 -7.09 23.00
C GLY A 146 2.77 -6.46 21.64
N GLY A 147 1.77 -5.98 20.90
CA GLY A 147 1.98 -5.27 19.64
C GLY A 147 2.65 -3.91 19.82
N ILE A 148 2.31 -3.17 20.87
CA ILE A 148 2.96 -1.91 21.23
C ILE A 148 4.44 -2.15 21.57
N THR A 149 4.75 -3.23 22.31
CA THR A 149 6.15 -3.61 22.61
C THR A 149 6.93 -3.88 21.32
N ALA A 150 6.36 -4.64 20.39
CA ALA A 150 6.98 -4.92 19.10
C ALA A 150 7.16 -3.66 18.24
N PHE A 151 6.19 -2.74 18.26
CA PHE A 151 6.30 -1.45 17.59
C PHE A 151 7.44 -0.60 18.18
N LEU A 152 7.54 -0.52 19.51
CA LEU A 152 8.63 0.19 20.18
C LEU A 152 10.00 -0.41 19.84
N PHE A 153 10.11 -1.74 19.73
CA PHE A 153 11.33 -2.39 19.23
C PHE A 153 11.71 -1.93 17.82
N VAL A 154 10.74 -1.81 16.90
CA VAL A 154 11.01 -1.28 15.55
C VAL A 154 11.48 0.18 15.60
N VAL A 155 10.85 1.01 16.44
CA VAL A 155 11.30 2.40 16.65
C VAL A 155 12.73 2.44 17.19
N GLN A 156 13.08 1.55 18.13
CA GLN A 156 14.45 1.42 18.64
C GLN A 156 15.45 0.99 17.55
N GLY A 157 15.06 0.06 16.68
CA GLY A 157 15.90 -0.34 15.54
C GLY A 157 16.19 0.83 14.61
N ILE A 158 15.15 1.57 14.20
CA ILE A 158 15.29 2.71 13.29
C ILE A 158 16.15 3.81 13.92
N THR A 159 15.79 4.25 15.13
CA THR A 159 16.52 5.33 15.82
C THR A 159 17.95 4.91 16.19
N GLY A 160 18.17 3.65 16.57
CA GLY A 160 19.49 3.10 16.87
C GLY A 160 20.40 3.09 15.65
N ILE A 161 19.90 2.69 14.47
CA ILE A 161 20.66 2.76 13.21
C ILE A 161 21.03 4.21 12.88
N LEU A 162 20.10 5.16 13.06
CA LEU A 162 20.38 6.58 12.82
C LEU A 162 21.47 7.14 13.74
N LEU A 163 21.47 6.74 15.02
CA LEU A 163 22.51 7.14 15.98
C LEU A 163 23.86 6.48 15.67
N ALA A 164 23.85 5.23 15.19
CA ALA A 164 25.06 4.48 14.87
C ALA A 164 25.90 5.12 13.75
N PHE A 165 25.30 5.92 12.86
CA PHE A 165 26.06 6.67 11.84
C PHE A 165 27.00 7.74 12.41
N TYR A 166 26.73 8.24 13.62
CA TYR A 166 27.48 9.36 14.22
C TYR A 166 28.27 8.93 15.47
N TYR A 167 27.84 7.88 16.14
CA TYR A 167 28.44 7.41 17.39
C TYR A 167 29.81 6.75 17.17
N LYS A 168 30.77 7.04 18.05
CA LYS A 168 32.13 6.46 18.01
C LYS A 168 32.39 5.62 19.27
N PRO A 169 32.55 4.29 19.17
CA PRO A 169 32.68 3.40 20.33
C PRO A 169 34.09 3.37 20.93
N THR A 170 34.73 4.51 21.14
CA THR A 170 36.04 4.60 21.84
C THR A 170 35.93 5.49 23.08
N PRO A 171 36.62 5.18 24.19
CA PRO A 171 36.53 5.97 25.43
C PRO A 171 36.79 7.47 25.24
N GLU A 172 37.71 7.81 24.33
CA GLU A 172 38.12 9.19 24.07
C GLU A 172 37.07 9.97 23.28
N ALA A 173 36.27 9.28 22.45
CA ALA A 173 35.35 9.91 21.51
C ALA A 173 33.86 9.61 21.78
N ALA A 174 33.51 8.63 22.62
CA ALA A 174 32.14 8.20 22.85
C ALA A 174 31.27 9.34 23.39
N TYR A 175 31.66 9.92 24.52
CA TYR A 175 30.92 11.05 25.10
C TYR A 175 30.89 12.26 24.17
N ALA A 176 32.01 12.58 23.53
CA ALA A 176 32.09 13.69 22.57
C ALA A 176 31.17 13.47 21.35
N SER A 177 31.03 12.23 20.87
CA SER A 177 30.13 11.89 19.77
C SER A 177 28.66 12.02 20.15
N ILE A 178 28.30 11.74 21.41
CA ILE A 178 26.94 12.02 21.93
C ILE A 178 26.67 13.51 21.99
N GLN A 179 27.62 14.31 22.48
CA GLN A 179 27.50 15.78 22.50
C GLN A 179 27.35 16.36 21.08
N TYR A 180 28.07 15.79 20.10
CA TYR A 180 27.92 16.15 18.69
C TYR A 180 26.52 15.82 18.16
N ILE A 181 25.97 14.63 18.45
CA ILE A 181 24.61 14.24 18.08
C ILE A 181 23.57 15.20 18.69
N GLU A 182 23.76 15.61 19.95
CA GLU A 182 22.82 16.51 20.61
C GLU A 182 22.84 17.93 20.06
N THR A 183 24.02 18.45 19.71
CA THR A 183 24.19 19.89 19.43
C THR A 183 24.35 20.24 17.96
N GLN A 184 24.97 19.36 17.15
CA GLN A 184 25.35 19.67 15.77
C GLN A 184 24.52 18.95 14.71
N VAL A 185 24.00 17.76 15.02
CA VAL A 185 23.22 16.97 14.06
C VAL A 185 21.76 17.47 14.02
N TYR A 186 21.24 17.75 12.81
CA TYR A 186 19.85 18.12 12.62
C TYR A 186 18.91 17.04 13.18
N PHE A 187 18.01 17.43 14.09
CA PHE A 187 17.13 16.52 14.85
C PHE A 187 17.86 15.44 15.68
N GLY A 188 19.18 15.50 15.85
CA GLY A 188 19.93 14.47 16.56
C GLY A 188 19.54 14.35 18.04
N SER A 189 19.37 15.47 18.73
CA SER A 189 18.81 15.51 20.10
C SER A 189 17.43 14.83 20.19
N SER A 190 16.54 15.12 19.24
CA SER A 190 15.21 14.50 19.20
C SER A 190 15.27 12.99 18.96
N ILE A 191 16.09 12.54 18.01
CA ILE A 191 16.28 11.09 17.72
C ILE A 191 16.82 10.38 18.96
N ARG A 192 17.83 10.96 19.63
CA ARG A 192 18.38 10.41 20.87
C ARG A 192 17.34 10.37 22.00
N ALA A 193 16.54 11.43 22.15
CA ALA A 193 15.47 11.46 23.13
C ALA A 193 14.40 10.39 22.85
N ILE A 194 13.99 10.22 21.60
CA ILE A 194 13.07 9.14 21.19
C ILE A 194 13.69 7.79 21.54
N HIS A 195 14.95 7.55 21.18
CA HIS A 195 15.63 6.29 21.50
C HIS A 195 15.65 6.00 23.01
N HIS A 196 15.95 7.02 23.83
CA HIS A 196 15.96 6.86 25.29
C HIS A 196 14.55 6.61 25.87
N TRP A 197 13.56 7.42 25.50
CA TRP A 197 12.20 7.28 26.04
C TRP A 197 11.49 6.03 25.53
N CYS A 198 11.71 5.65 24.27
CA CYS A 198 11.18 4.41 23.72
C CYS A 198 11.79 3.17 24.38
N ALA A 199 13.07 3.17 24.77
CA ALA A 199 13.67 2.09 25.56
C ALA A 199 12.93 1.89 26.90
N ASN A 200 12.72 2.98 27.64
CA ASN A 200 12.01 2.94 28.92
C ASN A 200 10.56 2.49 28.75
N ALA A 201 9.85 3.04 27.76
CA ALA A 201 8.48 2.65 27.43
C ALA A 201 8.41 1.17 27.03
N MET A 202 9.38 0.66 26.27
CA MET A 202 9.42 -0.74 25.84
C MET A 202 9.50 -1.68 27.04
N ILE A 203 10.36 -1.39 28.02
CA ILE A 203 10.47 -2.19 29.25
C ILE A 203 9.14 -2.19 30.01
N VAL A 204 8.54 -1.00 30.23
CA VAL A 204 7.28 -0.86 30.98
C VAL A 204 6.13 -1.62 30.29
N VAL A 205 5.98 -1.45 28.98
CA VAL A 205 4.91 -2.11 28.21
C VAL A 205 5.16 -3.61 28.10
N CYS A 206 6.42 -4.06 27.99
CA CYS A 206 6.77 -5.48 28.00
C CYS A 206 6.37 -6.13 29.33
N VAL A 207 6.68 -5.50 30.46
CA VAL A 207 6.27 -5.99 31.80
C VAL A 207 4.74 -5.98 31.93
N ALA A 208 4.05 -4.92 31.49
CA ALA A 208 2.60 -4.86 31.50
C ALA A 208 1.97 -5.98 30.62
N HIS A 209 2.58 -6.28 29.48
CA HIS A 209 2.18 -7.39 28.62
C HIS A 209 2.33 -8.74 29.34
N MET A 210 3.46 -8.96 30.02
CA MET A 210 3.72 -10.17 30.81
C MET A 210 2.69 -10.33 31.95
N LEU A 211 2.43 -9.27 32.71
CA LEU A 211 1.41 -9.26 33.77
C LEU A 211 0.03 -9.62 33.24
N ARG A 212 -0.37 -9.02 32.11
CA ARG A 212 -1.65 -9.34 31.47
C ARG A 212 -1.72 -10.81 31.03
N VAL A 213 -0.64 -11.39 30.49
CA VAL A 213 -0.61 -12.80 30.10
C VAL A 213 -0.73 -13.71 31.32
N PHE A 214 -0.10 -13.33 32.43
CA PHE A 214 -0.16 -14.05 33.70
C PHE A 214 -1.56 -14.00 34.33
N ILE A 215 -2.13 -12.81 34.50
CA ILE A 215 -3.45 -12.59 35.12
C ILE A 215 -4.56 -13.29 34.31
N MET A 216 -4.49 -13.22 32.98
CA MET A 216 -5.49 -13.84 32.10
C MET A 216 -5.26 -15.35 31.90
N GLY A 217 -4.27 -15.96 32.55
CA GLY A 217 -3.96 -17.39 32.42
C GLY A 217 -3.60 -17.84 31.01
N ALA A 218 -3.14 -16.92 30.15
CA ALA A 218 -2.91 -17.18 28.72
C ALA A 218 -1.65 -18.02 28.45
N TYR A 219 -0.83 -18.28 29.47
CA TYR A 219 0.35 -19.16 29.41
C TYR A 219 -0.01 -20.65 29.57
N LYS A 220 -1.24 -20.99 29.97
CA LYS A 220 -1.68 -22.38 30.16
C LYS A 220 -1.67 -23.19 28.86
N ARG A 221 -1.76 -24.52 28.98
CA ARG A 221 -1.80 -25.47 27.86
C ARG A 221 -2.74 -25.00 26.75
N PRO A 222 -2.33 -25.01 25.46
CA PRO A 222 -1.08 -25.51 24.88
C PRO A 222 0.00 -24.43 24.60
N ARG A 223 0.03 -23.34 25.38
CA ARG A 223 0.81 -22.11 25.08
C ARG A 223 2.08 -21.95 25.93
N GLU A 224 2.54 -23.03 26.56
CA GLU A 224 3.67 -23.01 27.50
C GLU A 224 4.96 -22.53 26.83
N LEU A 225 5.25 -23.01 25.62
CA LEU A 225 6.43 -22.58 24.85
C LEU A 225 6.35 -21.11 24.43
N ASN A 226 5.14 -20.60 24.20
CA ASN A 226 4.96 -19.18 23.90
C ASN A 226 5.28 -18.32 25.14
N TRP A 227 4.95 -18.80 26.34
CA TRP A 227 5.36 -18.15 27.59
C TRP A 227 6.88 -18.17 27.77
N VAL A 228 7.54 -19.32 27.58
CA VAL A 228 9.00 -19.43 27.69
C VAL A 228 9.71 -18.47 26.73
N SER A 229 9.28 -18.41 25.46
CA SER A 229 9.84 -17.44 24.52
C SER A 229 9.58 -15.99 24.93
N GLY A 230 8.44 -15.68 25.55
CA GLY A 230 8.15 -14.35 26.11
C GLY A 230 9.09 -13.98 27.27
N VAL A 231 9.40 -14.92 28.15
CA VAL A 231 10.39 -14.72 29.24
C VAL A 231 11.79 -14.45 28.66
N LEU A 232 12.20 -15.21 27.63
CA LEU A 232 13.49 -14.98 26.96
C LEU A 232 13.53 -13.60 26.29
N LEU A 233 12.45 -13.15 25.67
CA LEU A 233 12.34 -11.81 25.09
C LEU A 233 12.39 -10.70 26.16
N LEU A 234 11.80 -10.92 27.34
CA LEU A 234 11.92 -10.00 28.47
C LEU A 234 13.40 -9.88 28.91
N ILE A 235 14.11 -11.01 29.05
CA ILE A 235 15.54 -11.01 29.40
C ILE A 235 16.34 -10.26 28.35
N LEU A 236 16.12 -10.52 27.05
CA LEU A 236 16.79 -9.78 25.96
C LEU A 236 16.49 -8.28 25.99
N THR A 237 15.26 -7.89 26.34
CA THR A 237 14.88 -6.47 26.50
C THR A 237 15.62 -5.79 27.65
N LEU A 238 15.84 -6.49 28.76
CA LEU A 238 16.65 -5.98 29.87
C LEU A 238 18.14 -5.91 29.50
N VAL A 239 18.65 -6.90 28.77
CA VAL A 239 20.02 -6.89 28.23
C VAL A 239 20.22 -5.71 27.28
N PHE A 240 19.23 -5.37 26.44
CA PHE A 240 19.26 -4.14 25.64
C PHE A 240 19.42 -2.89 26.49
N GLY A 241 18.58 -2.74 27.52
CA GLY A 241 18.65 -1.61 28.44
C GLY A 241 20.03 -1.47 29.07
N PHE A 242 20.57 -2.57 29.60
CA PHE A 242 21.89 -2.58 30.22
C PHE A 242 23.02 -2.28 29.24
N THR A 243 23.05 -2.96 28.10
CA THR A 243 24.13 -2.79 27.11
C THR A 243 24.12 -1.39 26.49
N GLY A 244 22.94 -0.83 26.21
CA GLY A 244 22.77 0.51 25.65
C GLY A 244 23.09 1.63 26.64
N TYR A 245 22.85 1.41 27.93
CA TYR A 245 23.13 2.38 28.98
C TYR A 245 24.62 2.70 29.12
N LEU A 246 25.52 1.79 28.71
CA LEU A 246 26.97 2.01 28.76
C LEU A 246 27.47 3.00 27.69
N LEU A 247 26.81 3.06 26.53
CA LEU A 247 27.34 3.73 25.32
C LEU A 247 27.63 5.24 25.50
N PRO A 248 26.90 6.02 26.30
CA PRO A 248 27.26 7.42 26.52
C PRO A 248 28.63 7.64 27.17
N TRP A 249 29.17 6.62 27.86
CA TRP A 249 30.46 6.66 28.54
C TRP A 249 30.61 7.83 29.53
N ASP A 250 29.52 8.17 30.23
CA ASP A 250 29.53 9.14 31.33
C ASP A 250 29.81 8.44 32.68
N GLN A 251 29.98 9.24 33.74
CA GLN A 251 30.33 8.70 35.06
C GLN A 251 29.30 7.71 35.59
N ARG A 252 28.01 7.93 35.27
CA ARG A 252 26.91 7.07 35.69
C ARG A 252 26.90 5.77 34.91
N ALA A 253 27.05 5.81 33.59
CA ALA A 253 27.14 4.64 32.73
C ALA A 253 28.31 3.73 33.11
N PHE A 254 29.49 4.32 33.35
CA PHE A 254 30.70 3.59 33.75
C PHE A 254 30.49 2.83 35.06
N TRP A 255 30.07 3.50 36.13
CA TRP A 255 29.87 2.85 37.43
C TRP A 255 28.69 1.88 37.44
N ALA A 256 27.59 2.20 36.75
CA ALA A 256 26.47 1.27 36.61
C ALA A 256 26.90 -0.01 35.91
N THR A 257 27.76 0.09 34.90
CA THR A 257 28.31 -1.07 34.20
C THR A 257 29.23 -1.87 35.10
N THR A 258 30.13 -1.22 35.84
CA THR A 258 30.99 -1.88 36.82
C THR A 258 30.16 -2.69 37.80
N VAL A 259 29.21 -2.07 38.50
CA VAL A 259 28.36 -2.77 39.48
C VAL A 259 27.51 -3.87 38.81
N GLY A 260 26.88 -3.58 37.67
CA GLY A 260 26.00 -4.54 36.99
C GLY A 260 26.75 -5.79 36.52
N SER A 261 27.99 -5.63 36.06
CA SER A 261 28.81 -6.77 35.65
C SER A 261 29.48 -7.50 36.82
N GLU A 262 29.68 -6.86 37.98
CA GLU A 262 30.09 -7.57 39.23
C GLU A 262 28.98 -8.50 39.71
N ILE A 263 27.71 -8.06 39.63
CA ILE A 263 26.56 -8.91 39.99
C ILE A 263 26.51 -10.16 39.11
N ALA A 264 26.77 -10.02 37.81
CA ALA A 264 26.89 -11.18 36.91
C ALA A 264 28.10 -12.07 37.24
N GLY A 265 29.20 -11.46 37.71
CA GLY A 265 30.39 -12.16 38.19
C GLY A 265 30.16 -13.00 39.45
N ALA A 266 29.18 -12.64 40.28
CA ALA A 266 28.86 -13.35 41.52
C ALA A 266 28.18 -14.72 41.31
N ILE A 267 27.81 -15.07 40.07
CA ILE A 267 27.20 -16.38 39.77
C ILE A 267 28.23 -17.49 40.00
N PRO A 268 27.92 -18.51 40.85
CA PRO A 268 28.84 -19.61 41.08
C PRO A 268 29.21 -20.35 39.79
N ALA A 269 30.44 -20.85 39.72
CA ALA A 269 31.05 -21.59 38.60
C ALA A 269 31.25 -20.81 37.29
N ILE A 270 30.27 -20.06 36.81
CA ILE A 270 30.32 -19.40 35.49
C ILE A 270 30.58 -17.88 35.54
N GLY A 271 30.38 -17.24 36.70
CA GLY A 271 30.40 -15.79 36.84
C GLY A 271 31.73 -15.16 36.46
N ASN A 272 32.86 -15.70 36.93
CA ASN A 272 34.19 -15.19 36.58
C ASN A 272 34.46 -15.27 35.07
N LEU A 273 34.06 -16.37 34.42
CA LEU A 273 34.22 -16.53 32.98
C LEU A 273 33.33 -15.55 32.21
N ALA A 274 32.08 -15.40 32.64
CA ALA A 274 31.14 -14.43 32.06
C ALA A 274 31.64 -12.98 32.21
N LEU A 275 32.16 -12.61 33.39
CA LEU A 275 32.69 -11.28 33.68
C LEU A 275 33.91 -10.97 32.80
N VAL A 276 34.92 -11.84 32.77
CA VAL A 276 36.13 -11.66 31.95
C VAL A 276 35.79 -11.62 30.47
N TYR A 277 34.84 -12.46 30.02
CA TYR A 277 34.37 -12.44 28.65
C TYR A 277 33.60 -11.16 28.31
N LEU A 278 32.81 -10.62 29.22
CA LEU A 278 32.05 -9.40 28.97
C LEU A 278 32.95 -8.16 28.98
N ARG A 279 33.92 -8.09 29.90
CA ARG A 279 34.77 -6.90 30.13
C ARG A 279 36.11 -6.90 29.40
N VAL A 280 36.56 -8.03 28.88
CA VAL A 280 37.95 -8.20 28.36
C VAL A 280 38.99 -8.11 29.46
N GLY A 281 38.62 -8.52 30.67
CA GLY A 281 39.48 -8.44 31.86
C GLY A 281 38.68 -8.25 33.13
N TRP A 282 39.36 -7.88 34.21
CA TRP A 282 38.73 -7.67 35.52
C TRP A 282 38.08 -6.30 35.64
N ASN A 283 38.60 -5.30 34.93
CA ASN A 283 38.11 -3.92 34.99
C ASN A 283 37.31 -3.55 33.73
N VAL A 284 36.43 -2.57 33.88
CA VAL A 284 35.73 -1.95 32.74
C VAL A 284 36.71 -1.02 32.02
N THR A 285 36.92 -1.27 30.74
CA THR A 285 37.90 -0.57 29.88
C THR A 285 37.28 -0.18 28.53
N GLY A 286 38.03 0.48 27.64
CA GLY A 286 37.57 0.78 26.29
C GLY A 286 37.23 -0.45 25.44
N GLU A 287 37.89 -1.58 25.70
CA GLU A 287 37.53 -2.85 25.04
C GLU A 287 36.16 -3.35 25.49
N THR A 288 35.79 -3.12 26.77
CA THR A 288 34.44 -3.39 27.26
C THR A 288 33.40 -2.58 26.49
N LEU A 289 33.66 -1.28 26.26
CA LEU A 289 32.77 -0.40 25.50
C LEU A 289 32.54 -0.93 24.07
N SER A 290 33.62 -1.32 23.38
CA SER A 290 33.54 -1.87 22.03
C SER A 290 32.74 -3.17 21.97
N ARG A 291 32.91 -4.08 22.95
CA ARG A 291 32.11 -5.31 23.03
C ARG A 291 30.65 -5.04 23.29
N PHE A 292 30.34 -4.15 24.22
CA PHE A 292 28.95 -3.77 24.52
C PHE A 292 28.27 -3.11 23.32
N TYR A 293 28.99 -2.29 22.56
CA TYR A 293 28.48 -1.74 21.31
C TYR A 293 28.15 -2.83 20.29
N GLY A 294 29.05 -3.79 20.05
CA GLY A 294 28.80 -4.92 19.17
C GLY A 294 27.64 -5.82 19.63
N LEU A 295 27.53 -6.05 20.94
CA LEU A 295 26.41 -6.79 21.53
C LEU A 295 25.09 -6.03 21.30
N HIS A 296 25.06 -4.73 21.60
CA HIS A 296 23.85 -3.90 21.55
C HIS A 296 23.33 -3.70 20.13
N VAL A 297 24.22 -3.53 19.14
CA VAL A 297 23.83 -3.19 17.76
C VAL A 297 23.67 -4.41 16.86
N ILE A 298 24.33 -5.54 17.16
CA ILE A 298 24.33 -6.72 16.29
C ILE A 298 23.73 -7.93 16.99
N VAL A 299 24.37 -8.41 18.07
CA VAL A 299 24.05 -9.73 18.64
C VAL A 299 22.65 -9.75 19.25
N VAL A 300 22.34 -8.78 20.11
CA VAL A 300 21.07 -8.73 20.82
C VAL A 300 19.89 -8.43 19.87
N PRO A 301 20.00 -7.51 18.88
CA PRO A 301 18.98 -7.34 17.82
C PRO A 301 18.68 -8.60 17.03
N LEU A 302 19.71 -9.30 16.54
CA LEU A 302 19.50 -10.51 15.75
C LEU A 302 18.86 -11.62 16.58
N ALA A 303 19.33 -11.82 17.82
CA ALA A 303 18.72 -12.79 18.73
C ALA A 303 17.25 -12.44 19.01
N THR A 304 16.95 -11.16 19.25
CA THR A 304 15.59 -10.69 19.56
C THR A 304 14.66 -10.87 18.37
N VAL A 305 15.10 -10.56 17.15
CA VAL A 305 14.32 -10.80 15.93
C VAL A 305 14.00 -12.29 15.76
N ALA A 306 14.98 -13.18 16.00
CA ALA A 306 14.78 -14.62 15.91
C ALA A 306 13.75 -15.14 16.93
N PHE A 307 13.88 -14.76 18.20
CA PHE A 307 12.92 -15.15 19.24
C PHE A 307 11.55 -14.53 19.02
N MET A 308 11.47 -13.28 18.57
CA MET A 308 10.22 -12.59 18.25
C MET A 308 9.49 -13.26 17.09
N PHE A 309 10.22 -13.67 16.05
CA PHE A 309 9.65 -14.45 14.95
C PHE A 309 9.05 -15.77 15.44
N ALA A 310 9.78 -16.53 16.26
CA ALA A 310 9.28 -17.76 16.87
C ALA A 310 8.04 -17.52 17.74
N HIS A 311 8.06 -16.46 18.55
CA HIS A 311 6.94 -16.04 19.41
C HIS A 311 5.67 -15.75 18.60
N PHE A 312 5.78 -14.94 17.53
CA PHE A 312 4.66 -14.62 16.66
C PHE A 312 4.14 -15.84 15.90
N LEU A 313 5.03 -16.72 15.45
CA LEU A 313 4.63 -17.95 14.76
C LEU A 313 3.78 -18.86 15.66
N MET A 314 4.16 -19.02 16.93
CA MET A 314 3.39 -19.81 17.90
C MET A 314 2.01 -19.21 18.17
N ILE A 315 1.92 -17.90 18.39
CA ILE A 315 0.64 -17.18 18.52
C ILE A 315 -0.22 -17.36 17.27
N ARG A 316 0.40 -17.24 16.09
CA ARG A 316 -0.28 -17.37 14.81
C ARG A 316 -0.83 -18.79 14.59
N ARG A 317 -0.13 -19.83 15.06
CA ARG A 317 -0.58 -21.22 14.99
C ARG A 317 -1.68 -21.53 16.01
N GLN A 318 -1.51 -21.13 17.27
CA GLN A 318 -2.39 -21.52 18.37
C GLN A 318 -3.58 -20.57 18.59
N GLY A 319 -3.59 -19.37 17.99
CA GLY A 319 -4.65 -18.37 18.17
C GLY A 319 -4.48 -17.55 19.44
N ILE A 320 -5.48 -16.75 19.82
CA ILE A 320 -5.47 -15.96 21.08
C ILE A 320 -6.24 -16.75 22.16
N ALA A 321 -5.76 -16.71 23.41
CA ALA A 321 -6.47 -17.31 24.54
C ALA A 321 -7.77 -16.55 24.82
N LYS A 322 -8.85 -17.31 25.08
CA LYS A 322 -10.10 -16.72 25.58
C LYS A 322 -9.84 -16.13 26.98
N PRO A 323 -10.49 -15.00 27.34
CA PRO A 323 -10.46 -14.53 28.70
C PRO A 323 -11.04 -15.59 29.64
N LEU A 324 -10.55 -15.61 30.88
CA LEU A 324 -11.15 -16.38 31.98
C LEU A 324 -12.59 -15.93 32.23
#